data_AF-A0AAJ2F7Z2-F1
#
_entry.id   AF-A0AAJ2F7Z2-F1
#
_cell.length_a   1.000
_cell.length_b   1.000
_cell.length_c   1.000
_cell.angle_alpha   90.00
_cell.angle_beta   90.00
_cell.angle_gamma   90.00
#
_symmetry.space_group_name_H-M   'P 1'
#
loop_
_entity.id
_entity.type
_entity.pdbx_description
1 polymer ?
#
loop_
_entity_poly.entity_id
_entity_poly.type
_entity_poly.pdbx_seq_one_letter_code
_entity_poly.pdbx_strand_id
1 'polypeptide(L)' 'MNKLPKKYIFIDESGDADFYGSKKRLLVGTEGFQPYLIIGMIETSDNMPELSIIDYMIWAVQRKLLKGEARFYEALKDKY' A
#
# COMPACT_ATOMS: atom_id res chain seq x y z
N MET A 1 20.12 19.87 -27.06
CA MET A 1 20.49 18.92 -25.97
C MET A 1 19.38 17.90 -25.86
N ASN A 2 19.65 16.62 -26.14
CA ASN A 2 18.67 15.55 -25.89
C ASN A 2 18.52 15.38 -24.38
N LYS A 3 17.32 15.62 -23.87
CA LYS A 3 16.97 15.34 -22.46
C LYS A 3 17.03 13.83 -22.26
N LEU A 4 17.75 13.36 -21.24
CA LEU A 4 17.66 11.97 -20.81
C LEU A 4 16.19 11.67 -20.45
N PRO A 5 15.66 10.48 -20.81
CA PRO A 5 14.31 10.11 -20.42
C PRO A 5 14.22 10.10 -18.90
N LYS A 6 13.28 10.87 -18.36
CA LYS A 6 13.02 10.91 -16.92
C LYS A 6 12.05 9.78 -16.58
N LYS A 7 12.42 8.96 -15.61
CA LYS A 7 11.56 7.93 -15.04
C LYS A 7 11.01 8.44 -13.72
N TYR A 8 9.70 8.40 -13.58
CA TYR A 8 8.99 8.80 -12.37
C TYR A 8 8.48 7.54 -11.68
N ILE A 9 8.74 7.44 -10.39
CA ILE A 9 8.32 6.33 -9.54
C ILE A 9 7.45 6.93 -8.44
N PHE A 10 6.26 6.38 -8.28
CA PHE A 10 5.40 6.67 -7.16
C PHE A 10 5.47 5.51 -6.16
N ILE A 11 5.56 5.86 -4.89
CA ILE A 11 5.65 4.94 -3.77
C ILE A 11 4.57 5.33 -2.79
N ASP A 12 3.81 4.35 -2.32
CA ASP A 12 2.76 4.54 -1.33
C ASP A 12 2.86 3.48 -0.23
N GLU A 13 2.42 3.82 0.97
CA GLU A 13 2.45 2.93 2.12
C GLU A 13 1.05 2.75 2.72
N SER A 14 0.78 1.53 3.20
CA SER A 14 -0.38 1.27 4.04
C SER A 14 0.02 0.52 5.29
N GLY A 15 -0.56 1.00 6.38
CA GLY A 15 -0.46 0.43 7.71
C GLY A 15 -0.02 1.43 8.73
N ASP A 16 0.23 0.91 9.92
CA ASP A 16 0.64 1.71 11.05
C ASP A 16 2.07 1.31 11.43
N ALA A 17 2.95 2.30 11.52
CA ALA A 17 4.32 2.10 11.99
C ALA A 17 4.42 2.18 13.52
N ASP A 18 3.33 2.55 14.21
CA ASP A 18 3.34 2.80 15.64
C ASP A 18 3.21 1.50 16.44
N PHE A 19 4.35 0.96 16.88
CA PHE A 19 4.39 -0.14 17.86
C PHE A 19 4.03 0.32 19.28
N TYR A 20 4.20 1.61 19.57
CA TYR A 20 4.02 2.21 20.89
C TYR A 20 3.12 3.45 20.82
N GLY A 21 2.06 3.45 21.61
CA GLY A 21 1.19 4.61 21.76
C GLY A 21 1.70 5.59 22.81
N SER A 22 0.84 6.54 23.18
CA SER A 22 1.15 7.51 24.24
C SER A 22 1.63 6.83 25.53
N LYS A 23 2.56 7.47 26.23
CA LYS A 23 3.19 6.97 27.46
C LYS A 23 3.91 5.62 27.29
N LYS A 24 4.42 5.30 26.09
CA LYS A 24 5.14 4.06 25.76
C LYS A 24 4.30 2.79 25.95
N ARG A 25 2.97 2.89 25.85
CA ARG A 25 2.09 1.72 25.91
C ARG A 25 2.31 0.86 24.66
N LEU A 26 2.65 -0.41 24.83
CA LEU A 26 2.76 -1.36 23.72
C LEU A 26 1.39 -1.52 23.05
N LEU A 27 1.33 -1.32 21.73
CA LEU A 27 0.11 -1.50 20.93
C LEU A 27 0.02 -2.88 20.28
N VAL A 28 1.14 -3.60 20.19
CA VAL A 28 1.19 -4.94 19.60
C VAL A 28 0.18 -5.88 20.28
N GLY A 29 -0.69 -6.49 19.48
CA GLY A 29 -1.73 -7.42 19.94
C GLY A 29 -2.98 -6.75 20.51
N THR A 30 -3.06 -5.41 20.54
CA THR A 30 -4.29 -4.70 20.89
C THR A 30 -5.27 -4.66 19.71
N GLU A 31 -6.56 -4.56 20.01
CA GLU A 31 -7.59 -4.41 18.97
C GLU A 31 -7.33 -3.17 18.13
N GLY A 32 -7.35 -3.32 16.80
CA GLY A 32 -7.05 -2.25 15.85
C GLY A 32 -5.57 -2.10 15.49
N PHE A 33 -4.65 -2.79 16.17
CA PHE A 33 -3.24 -2.80 15.78
C PHE A 33 -3.06 -3.46 14.41
N GLN A 34 -2.40 -2.78 13.49
CA GLN A 34 -2.07 -3.30 12.17
C GLN A 34 -0.61 -3.79 12.15
N PRO A 35 -0.36 -5.11 12.18
CA PRO A 35 1.00 -5.66 12.24
C PRO A 35 1.75 -5.63 10.89
N TYR A 36 1.09 -5.17 9.83
CA TYR A 36 1.62 -5.22 8.47
C TYR A 36 1.89 -3.81 7.95
N LEU A 37 3.14 -3.59 7.55
CA LEU A 37 3.54 -2.49 6.68
C LEU A 37 3.53 -2.99 5.24
N ILE A 38 2.74 -2.36 4.38
CA ILE A 38 2.65 -2.68 2.95
C ILE A 38 3.18 -1.48 2.18
N ILE A 39 4.17 -1.70 1.32
CA ILE A 39 4.71 -0.68 0.44
C ILE A 39 4.40 -1.07 -0.99
N GLY A 40 3.72 -0.19 -1.73
CA GLY A 40 3.48 -0.33 -3.16
C GLY A 40 4.32 0.66 -3.95
N MET A 41 4.73 0.25 -5.14
CA MET A 41 5.53 1.08 -6.04
C MET A 41 5.03 0.91 -7.47
N ILE A 42 4.90 2.02 -8.19
CA ILE A 42 4.55 2.02 -9.61
C ILE A 42 5.37 3.04 -10.39
N GLU A 43 5.79 2.65 -11.59
CA GLU A 43 6.36 3.59 -12.56
C GLU A 43 5.21 4.34 -13.24
N THR A 44 5.24 5.68 -13.17
CA THR A 44 4.14 6.50 -13.65
C THR A 44 4.36 6.94 -15.09
N SER A 45 3.31 6.91 -15.89
CA SER A 45 3.29 7.60 -17.18
C SER A 45 3.11 9.11 -16.99
N ASP A 46 3.30 9.89 -18.06
CA ASP A 46 3.23 11.37 -18.00
C ASP A 46 1.87 11.90 -17.49
N ASN A 47 0.78 11.13 -17.64
CA ASN A 47 -0.57 11.52 -17.22
C ASN A 47 -0.98 10.99 -15.84
N MET A 48 -0.13 10.16 -15.22
CA MET A 48 -0.27 9.62 -13.85
C MET A 48 -1.63 8.94 -13.48
N PRO A 49 -2.40 8.29 -14.38
CA PRO A 49 -3.63 7.60 -13.98
C PRO A 49 -3.38 6.42 -13.03
N GLU A 50 -2.14 5.93 -12.97
CA GLU A 50 -1.77 4.72 -12.21
C GLU A 50 -1.68 4.96 -10.69
N LEU A 51 -1.66 6.22 -10.26
CA LEU A 51 -1.62 6.61 -8.84
C LEU A 51 -2.85 6.12 -8.06
N SER A 52 -4.04 6.15 -8.67
CA SER A 52 -5.25 5.62 -8.02
C SER A 52 -5.29 4.10 -8.01
N ILE A 53 -4.56 3.45 -8.92
CA ILE A 53 -4.52 1.98 -9.02
C ILE A 53 -3.69 1.42 -7.87
N ILE A 54 -2.53 2.01 -7.58
CA ILE A 54 -1.64 1.51 -6.53
C ILE A 54 -2.28 1.61 -5.13
N ASP A 55 -2.98 2.71 -4.82
CA ASP A 55 -3.76 2.86 -3.56
C ASP A 55 -4.78 1.72 -3.41
N TYR A 56 -5.55 1.44 -4.48
CA TYR A 56 -6.53 0.36 -4.47
C TYR A 56 -5.89 -1.03 -4.33
N MET A 57 -4.75 -1.27 -4.98
CA MET A 57 -4.01 -2.53 -4.88
C MET A 57 -3.51 -2.77 -3.45
N ILE A 58 -2.91 -1.75 -2.84
CA ILE A 58 -2.43 -1.80 -1.46
C ILE A 58 -3.61 -2.07 -0.51
N TRP A 59 -4.72 -1.35 -0.68
CA TRP A 59 -5.94 -1.55 0.10
C TRP A 59 -6.50 -2.98 -0.02
N ALA A 60 -6.52 -3.55 -1.23
CA ALA A 60 -7.03 -4.90 -1.46
C ALA A 60 -6.18 -5.96 -0.74
N VAL A 61 -4.85 -5.81 -0.76
CA VAL A 61 -3.91 -6.67 -0.01
C VAL A 61 -4.12 -6.51 1.49
N GLN A 62 -4.20 -5.28 1.99
CA GLN A 62 -4.44 -4.99 3.40
C GLN A 62 -5.73 -5.64 3.91
N ARG A 63 -6.82 -5.59 3.14
CA ARG A 63 -8.08 -6.26 3.51
C ARG A 63 -7.97 -7.77 3.55
N LYS A 64 -7.27 -8.38 2.59
CA LYS A 64 -7.05 -9.83 2.59
C LYS A 64 -6.29 -10.25 3.86
N LEU A 65 -5.27 -9.50 4.24
CA LEU A 65 -4.44 -9.80 5.42
C LEU A 65 -5.15 -9.52 6.75
N LEU A 66 -5.85 -8.39 6.88
CA LEU A 66 -6.44 -7.97 8.17
C LEU A 66 -7.87 -8.48 8.39
N LYS A 67 -8.65 -8.63 7.32
CA LYS A 67 -10.08 -8.96 7.40
C LYS A 67 -10.41 -10.33 6.80
N GLY A 68 -9.44 -11.01 6.19
CA GLY A 68 -9.67 -12.27 5.45
C GLY A 68 -10.49 -12.08 4.16
N GLU A 69 -10.76 -10.84 3.74
CA GLU A 69 -11.57 -10.57 2.56
C GLU A 69 -10.75 -10.65 1.26
N ALA A 70 -10.67 -11.84 0.68
CA ALA A 70 -9.83 -12.06 -0.51
C ALA A 70 -10.43 -11.51 -1.82
N ARG A 71 -11.75 -11.28 -1.91
CA ARG A 71 -12.46 -10.93 -3.16
C ARG A 71 -11.83 -9.79 -3.96
N PHE A 72 -11.36 -8.74 -3.29
CA PHE A 72 -10.79 -7.56 -3.95
C PHE A 72 -9.40 -7.86 -4.50
N TYR A 73 -8.61 -8.62 -3.75
CA TYR A 73 -7.31 -9.09 -4.20
C TYR A 73 -7.44 -10.07 -5.37
N GLU A 74 -8.33 -11.07 -5.28
CA GLU A 74 -8.51 -12.04 -6.37
C GLU A 74 -9.04 -11.37 -7.64
N ALA A 75 -9.85 -10.31 -7.53
CA ALA A 75 -10.31 -9.53 -8.69
C ALA A 75 -9.20 -8.74 -9.41
N LEU A 76 -8.06 -8.52 -8.73
CA LEU A 76 -6.90 -7.79 -9.27
C LEU A 76 -5.76 -8.71 -9.69
N LYS A 77 -5.60 -9.86 -9.01
CA LYS A 77 -4.45 -10.76 -9.11
C LYS A 77 -4.12 -11.18 -10.54
N ASP A 78 -5.13 -11.35 -11.39
CA ASP A 78 -4.94 -11.82 -12.77
C ASP A 78 -5.03 -10.69 -13.82
N LYS A 79 -5.13 -9.42 -13.39
CA LYS A 79 -5.28 -8.26 -14.29
C LYS A 79 -3.96 -7.55 -14.64
N TYR A 80 -2.92 -7.74 -13.83
CA TYR A 80 -1.62 -7.09 -13.94
C TYR A 80 -0.52 -8.07 -13.54
#